data_AF-A0A661CF99-F1
#
_entry.id   AF-A0A661CF99-F1
#
_cell.length_a   1.000
_cell.length_b   1.000
_cell.length_c   1.000
_cell.angle_alpha   90.00
_cell.angle_beta   90.00
_cell.angle_gamma   90.00
#
_symmetry.space_group_name_H-M   'P 1'
#
loop_
_entity.id
_entity.type
_entity.pdbx_description
1 polymer ?
#
loop_
_entity_poly.entity_id
_entity_poly.type
_entity_poly.pdbx_seq_one_letter_code
_entity_poly.pdbx_strand_id
1 'polypeptide(L)'
;MEPLFPTGDEELVDLGLNVIRQSAALGGQLHPVTRTTIIDLLRIINSYYSNRIEGHNTHPIDIERAMRQEYAENSAKRALQIESRVHIEVQKQIESRFNTERNLNVTDLAFLTFIHKQFYQHLPTRFQWFNDPQTGESVKGM
;
A
#
# COMPACT_ATOMS: atom_id res chain seq x y z
N MET A 1 19.00 17.05 16.31
CA MET A 1 17.65 17.62 16.54
C MET A 1 16.93 16.71 17.49
N GLU A 2 16.51 17.22 18.64
CA GLU A 2 15.60 16.48 19.52
C GLU A 2 14.22 16.44 18.83
N PRO A 3 13.57 15.27 18.70
CA PRO A 3 12.21 15.21 18.17
C PRO A 3 11.28 16.05 19.04
N LEU A 4 10.56 17.00 18.43
CA LEU A 4 9.45 17.67 19.10
C LEU A 4 8.36 16.63 19.34
N PHE A 5 8.27 16.15 20.58
CA PHE A 5 7.11 15.37 20.99
C PHE A 5 5.90 16.32 21.04
N PRO A 6 4.78 15.95 20.42
CA PRO A 6 3.56 16.74 20.56
C PRO A 6 3.26 16.88 22.05
N THR A 7 3.19 18.12 22.54
CA THR A 7 2.61 18.40 23.84
C THR A 7 1.16 17.95 23.79
N GLY A 8 0.69 17.21 24.81
CA GLY A 8 -0.66 16.66 24.82
C GLY A 8 -1.70 17.73 24.54
N ASP A 9 -2.29 17.67 23.34
CA ASP A 9 -3.36 18.54 22.89
C ASP A 9 -4.66 17.75 23.03
N GLU A 10 -5.53 18.19 23.95
CA GLU A 10 -6.80 17.53 24.24
C GLU A 10 -7.66 17.39 22.97
N GLU A 11 -7.60 18.36 22.06
CA GLU A 11 -8.34 18.31 20.80
C GLU A 11 -7.84 17.18 19.89
N LEU A 12 -6.51 16.99 19.81
CA LEU A 12 -5.93 15.88 19.03
C LEU A 12 -6.27 14.52 19.62
N VAL A 13 -6.33 14.42 20.96
CA VAL A 13 -6.74 13.20 21.65
C VAL A 13 -8.20 12.87 21.32
N ASP A 14 -9.09 13.86 21.40
CA ASP A 14 -10.51 13.69 21.09
C ASP A 14 -10.75 13.31 19.62
N LEU A 15 -10.01 13.93 18.69
CA LEU A 15 -10.05 13.57 17.27
C LEU A 15 -9.58 12.12 17.05
N GLY A 16 -8.49 11.71 17.71
CA GLY A 16 -8.00 10.33 17.66
C GLY A 16 -9.02 9.32 18.19
N LEU A 17 -9.67 9.62 19.33
CA LEU A 17 -10.74 8.79 19.88
C LEU A 17 -11.93 8.70 18.93
N ASN A 18 -12.30 9.79 18.26
CA ASN A 18 -13.41 9.79 17.30
C ASN A 18 -13.11 8.89 16.09
N VAL A 19 -11.87 8.87 15.57
CA VAL A 19 -11.47 7.96 14.48
C VAL A 19 -11.62 6.50 14.91
N ILE A 20 -11.14 6.14 16.10
CA ILE A 20 -11.25 4.78 16.64
C ILE A 20 -12.73 4.38 16.76
N ARG A 21 -13.57 5.27 17.31
CA ARG A 21 -15.01 5.02 17.49
C ARG A 21 -15.72 4.81 16.15
N GLN A 22 -15.47 5.67 15.16
CA GLN A 22 -16.10 5.55 13.84
C GLN A 22 -15.64 4.29 13.09
N SER A 23 -14.35 3.94 13.20
CA SER A 23 -13.80 2.71 12.62
C SER A 23 -14.47 1.45 13.21
N ALA A 24 -14.60 1.38 14.53
CA ALA A 24 -15.26 0.26 15.22
C ALA A 24 -16.75 0.15 14.83
N ALA A 25 -17.46 1.28 14.76
CA ALA A 25 -18.85 1.32 14.33
C ALA A 25 -19.01 0.80 12.89
N LEU A 26 -18.15 1.25 11.96
CA LEU A 26 -18.16 0.78 10.57
C LEU A 26 -17.90 -0.73 10.46
N GLY A 27 -16.93 -1.25 11.22
CA GLY A 27 -16.56 -2.67 11.19
C GLY A 27 -17.69 -3.63 11.62
N GLY A 28 -18.63 -3.14 12.44
CA GLY A 28 -19.78 -3.91 12.95
C GLY A 28 -21.05 -3.84 12.08
N GLN A 29 -21.08 -3.01 11.03
CA GLN A 29 -22.29 -2.77 10.23
C GLN A 29 -22.55 -3.80 9.12
N LEU A 30 -21.55 -4.63 8.79
CA LEU A 30 -21.60 -5.51 7.61
C LEU A 30 -21.44 -6.98 7.98
N HIS A 31 -22.21 -7.83 7.30
CA HIS A 31 -22.00 -9.28 7.36
C HIS A 31 -20.57 -9.63 6.90
N PRO A 32 -19.88 -10.60 7.53
CA PRO A 32 -18.48 -10.91 7.24
C PRO A 32 -18.18 -11.16 5.75
N VAL A 33 -19.10 -11.83 5.03
CA VAL A 33 -18.96 -12.10 3.59
C VAL A 33 -18.92 -10.80 2.77
N THR A 34 -19.90 -9.92 2.98
CA THR A 34 -19.97 -8.62 2.28
C THR A 34 -18.76 -7.76 2.60
N ARG A 35 -18.33 -7.77 3.87
CA ARG A 35 -17.13 -7.03 4.31
C ARG A 35 -15.89 -7.50 3.54
N THR A 36 -15.68 -8.80 3.39
CA THR A 36 -14.54 -9.34 2.63
C THR A 36 -14.55 -8.86 1.18
N THR A 37 -15.70 -8.89 0.51
CA THR A 37 -15.82 -8.40 -0.88
C THR A 37 -15.50 -6.90 -0.99
N ILE A 38 -15.95 -6.08 -0.04
CA ILE A 38 -15.64 -4.65 -0.03
C ILE A 38 -14.13 -4.43 0.19
N ILE A 39 -13.50 -5.19 1.09
CA ILE A 39 -12.05 -5.11 1.31
C ILE A 39 -11.31 -5.42 0.01
N ASP A 40 -11.72 -6.44 -0.74
CA ASP A 40 -11.11 -6.77 -2.04
C ASP A 40 -11.18 -5.61 -3.04
N LEU A 41 -12.32 -4.93 -3.13
CA LEU A 41 -12.50 -3.74 -3.96
C LEU A 41 -11.66 -2.55 -3.46
N LEU A 42 -11.60 -2.33 -2.14
CA LEU A 42 -10.82 -1.25 -1.56
C LEU A 42 -9.32 -1.41 -1.84
N ARG A 43 -8.78 -2.63 -1.93
CA ARG A 43 -7.37 -2.83 -2.34
C ARG A 43 -7.09 -2.27 -3.74
N ILE A 44 -8.03 -2.41 -4.67
CA ILE A 44 -7.93 -1.82 -6.02
C ILE A 44 -7.90 -0.29 -5.93
N ILE A 45 -8.81 0.30 -5.15
CA ILE A 45 -8.92 1.74 -4.99
C ILE A 45 -7.70 2.33 -4.26
N ASN A 46 -7.18 1.63 -3.25
CA ASN A 46 -5.98 2.03 -2.53
C ASN A 46 -4.78 2.03 -3.47
N SER A 47 -4.58 0.96 -4.25
CA SER A 47 -3.52 0.92 -5.26
C SER A 47 -3.67 2.04 -6.29
N TYR A 48 -4.89 2.36 -6.72
CA TYR A 48 -5.15 3.46 -7.64
C TYR A 48 -4.68 4.81 -7.08
N TYR A 49 -5.09 5.17 -5.87
CA TYR A 49 -4.74 6.47 -5.30
C TYR A 49 -3.26 6.54 -4.87
N SER A 50 -2.70 5.47 -4.31
CA SER A 50 -1.28 5.40 -3.95
C SER A 50 -0.38 5.53 -5.18
N ASN A 51 -0.68 4.85 -6.28
CA ASN A 51 0.15 4.97 -7.49
C ASN A 51 -0.06 6.33 -8.18
N ARG A 52 -1.27 6.90 -8.09
CA ARG A 52 -1.59 8.19 -8.71
C ARG A 52 -0.81 9.35 -8.10
N ILE A 53 -0.50 9.34 -6.80
CA ILE A 53 0.33 10.40 -6.19
C ILE A 53 1.77 10.36 -6.71
N GLU A 54 2.26 9.19 -7.13
CA GLU A 54 3.58 9.00 -7.76
C GLU A 54 3.56 9.28 -9.28
N GLY A 55 2.44 9.75 -9.82
CA GLY A 55 2.26 10.00 -11.26
C GLY A 55 1.97 8.74 -12.09
N HIS A 56 1.82 7.58 -11.45
CA HIS A 56 1.51 6.31 -12.10
C HIS A 56 -0.01 6.08 -12.16
N ASN A 57 -0.62 6.48 -13.28
CA ASN A 57 -2.06 6.37 -13.46
C ASN A 57 -2.46 5.07 -14.19
N THR A 58 -3.18 4.19 -13.49
CA THR A 58 -3.84 3.00 -14.06
C THR A 58 -5.32 3.08 -13.78
N HIS A 59 -6.19 3.01 -14.79
CA HIS A 59 -7.63 3.06 -14.54
C HIS A 59 -8.06 1.87 -13.66
N PRO A 60 -8.99 2.01 -12.69
CA PRO A 60 -9.39 0.91 -11.80
C PRO A 60 -9.80 -0.38 -12.53
N ILE A 61 -10.47 -0.26 -13.68
CA ILE A 61 -10.82 -1.42 -14.53
C ILE A 61 -9.58 -2.18 -15.05
N ASP A 62 -8.50 -1.46 -15.33
CA ASP A 62 -7.25 -2.05 -15.83
C ASP A 62 -6.44 -2.64 -14.68
N ILE A 63 -6.60 -2.15 -13.45
CA ILE A 63 -6.09 -2.79 -12.23
C ILE A 63 -6.83 -4.11 -12.00
N GLU A 64 -8.17 -4.13 -12.14
CA GLU A 64 -8.95 -5.36 -12.02
C GLU A 64 -8.52 -6.42 -13.05
N ARG A 65 -8.32 -6.02 -14.30
CA ARG A 65 -7.73 -6.88 -15.35
C ARG A 65 -6.35 -7.39 -14.96
N ALA A 66 -5.48 -6.51 -14.44
CA ALA A 66 -4.16 -6.89 -13.98
C ALA A 66 -4.20 -7.95 -12.87
N MET A 67 -5.18 -7.88 -11.96
CA MET A 67 -5.40 -8.89 -10.92
C MET A 67 -5.77 -10.26 -11.49
N ARG A 68 -6.37 -10.32 -12.69
CA ARG A 68 -6.65 -11.53 -13.45
C ARG A 68 -5.51 -11.95 -14.39
N GLN A 69 -4.37 -11.24 -14.31
CA GLN A 69 -3.21 -11.40 -15.20
C GLN A 69 -3.53 -11.09 -16.67
N GLU A 70 -4.56 -10.28 -16.91
CA GLU A 70 -4.94 -9.77 -18.22
C GLU A 70 -4.25 -8.42 -18.47
N TYR A 71 -3.15 -8.45 -19.21
CA TYR A 71 -2.31 -7.27 -19.42
C TYR A 71 -2.49 -6.63 -20.80
N ALA A 72 -2.31 -5.32 -20.85
CA ALA A 72 -2.22 -4.58 -22.10
C ALA A 72 -1.03 -5.06 -22.95
N GLU A 73 -1.17 -4.98 -24.28
CA GLU A 73 -0.08 -5.23 -25.22
C GLU A 73 1.02 -4.17 -25.12
N ASN A 74 0.62 -2.93 -24.90
CA ASN A 74 1.55 -1.82 -24.69
C ASN A 74 2.37 -2.04 -23.41
N SER A 75 3.70 -2.11 -23.57
CA SER A 75 4.64 -2.41 -22.48
C SER A 75 4.59 -1.39 -21.34
N ALA A 76 4.35 -0.11 -21.64
CA ALA A 76 4.27 0.93 -20.62
C ALA A 76 3.00 0.81 -19.77
N LYS A 77 1.86 0.55 -20.40
CA LYS A 77 0.59 0.27 -19.70
C LYS A 77 0.68 -1.02 -18.88
N ARG A 78 1.28 -2.07 -19.46
CA ARG A 78 1.52 -3.34 -18.76
C ARG A 78 2.36 -3.15 -17.50
N ALA A 79 3.40 -2.32 -17.54
CA ALA A 79 4.21 -2.07 -16.36
C ALA A 79 3.40 -1.42 -15.23
N LEU A 80 2.56 -0.42 -15.53
CA LEU A 80 1.66 0.21 -14.55
C LEU A 80 0.63 -0.78 -13.98
N GLN A 81 0.11 -1.68 -14.81
CA GLN A 81 -0.77 -2.78 -14.38
C GLN A 81 -0.05 -3.75 -13.43
N ILE A 82 1.19 -4.14 -13.75
CA ILE A 82 1.99 -5.02 -12.90
C ILE A 82 2.29 -4.34 -11.56
N GLU A 83 2.68 -3.07 -11.55
CA GLU A 83 2.88 -2.30 -10.33
C GLU A 83 1.63 -2.31 -9.43
N SER A 84 0.45 -2.07 -10.01
CA SER A 84 -0.81 -2.08 -9.26
C SER A 84 -1.11 -3.48 -8.67
N ARG A 85 -0.87 -4.55 -9.44
CA ARG A 85 -0.98 -5.93 -8.95
C ARG A 85 0.00 -6.21 -7.81
N VAL A 86 1.24 -5.74 -7.94
CA VAL A 86 2.29 -5.90 -6.90
C VAL A 86 1.90 -5.18 -5.62
N HIS A 87 1.40 -3.94 -5.71
CA HIS A 87 0.89 -3.19 -4.56
C HIS A 87 -0.16 -4.00 -3.79
N ILE A 88 -1.17 -4.53 -4.50
CA ILE A 88 -2.26 -5.31 -3.90
C ILE A 88 -1.72 -6.61 -3.27
N GLU A 89 -0.77 -7.28 -3.91
CA GLU A 89 -0.17 -8.50 -3.39
C GLU A 89 0.63 -8.23 -2.11
N VAL A 90 1.45 -7.19 -2.08
CA VAL A 90 2.20 -6.78 -0.87
C VAL A 90 1.24 -6.40 0.26
N GLN A 91 0.15 -5.69 -0.05
CA GLN A 91 -0.87 -5.36 0.95
C GLN A 91 -1.48 -6.64 1.56
N LYS A 92 -1.81 -7.66 0.75
CA LYS A 92 -2.32 -8.94 1.25
C LYS A 92 -1.30 -9.66 2.14
N GLN A 93 -0.01 -9.62 1.78
CA GLN A 93 1.05 -10.20 2.61
C GLN A 93 1.15 -9.50 3.97
N ILE A 94 1.08 -8.16 4.00
CA ILE A 94 1.07 -7.36 5.24
C ILE A 94 -0.12 -7.76 6.11
N GLU A 95 -1.32 -7.79 5.54
CA GLU A 95 -2.55 -8.17 6.25
C GLU A 95 -2.50 -9.62 6.77
N SER A 96 -1.92 -10.54 6.00
CA SER A 96 -1.69 -11.92 6.45
C SER A 96 -0.82 -11.94 7.71
N ARG A 97 0.27 -11.16 7.74
CA ARG A 97 1.15 -11.08 8.91
C ARG A 97 0.44 -10.49 10.12
N PHE A 98 -0.40 -9.45 9.95
CA PHE A 98 -1.21 -8.93 11.06
C PHE A 98 -2.14 -9.98 11.67
N ASN A 99 -2.68 -10.88 10.85
CA ASN A 99 -3.59 -11.92 11.32
C ASN A 99 -2.85 -13.09 12.01
N THR A 100 -1.58 -13.35 11.66
CA THR A 100 -0.82 -14.50 12.18
C THR A 100 0.18 -14.14 13.27
N GLU A 101 0.70 -12.91 13.29
CA GLU A 101 1.77 -12.46 14.18
C GLU A 101 1.23 -11.45 15.23
N ARG A 102 0.91 -11.95 16.43
CA ARG A 102 0.30 -11.12 17.50
C ARG A 102 1.15 -9.94 17.98
N ASN A 103 2.47 -10.06 17.92
CA ASN A 103 3.42 -9.06 18.42
C ASN A 103 4.21 -8.40 17.29
N LEU A 104 3.63 -8.34 16.09
CA LEU A 104 4.29 -7.71 14.96
C LEU A 104 4.49 -6.21 15.23
N ASN A 105 5.74 -5.78 15.36
CA ASN A 105 6.06 -4.36 15.42
C ASN A 105 6.19 -3.79 14.01
N VAL A 106 5.25 -2.91 13.64
CA VAL A 106 5.19 -2.29 12.31
C VAL A 106 6.26 -1.24 12.06
N THR A 107 6.98 -0.82 13.11
CA THR A 107 8.07 0.16 13.00
C THR A 107 9.45 -0.49 13.01
N ASP A 108 9.54 -1.82 13.14
CA ASP A 108 10.81 -2.54 13.11
C ASP A 108 11.46 -2.46 11.72
N LEU A 109 12.78 -2.26 11.70
CA LEU A 109 13.58 -2.26 10.49
C LEU A 109 13.31 -3.51 9.63
N ALA A 110 13.24 -4.69 10.25
CA ALA A 110 12.97 -5.93 9.55
C ALA A 110 11.60 -5.94 8.83
N PHE A 111 10.57 -5.32 9.43
CA PHE A 111 9.24 -5.23 8.83
C PHE A 111 9.22 -4.23 7.67
N LEU A 112 9.83 -3.06 7.85
CA LEU A 112 9.93 -2.04 6.81
C LEU A 112 10.75 -2.54 5.62
N THR A 113 11.90 -3.18 5.86
CA THR A 113 12.72 -3.82 4.81
C THR A 113 11.98 -4.95 4.13
N PHE A 114 11.16 -5.73 4.86
CA PHE A 114 10.30 -6.74 4.25
C PHE A 114 9.32 -6.12 3.24
N ILE A 115 8.59 -5.07 3.62
CA ILE A 115 7.64 -4.39 2.73
C ILE A 115 8.37 -3.88 1.48
N HIS A 116 9.48 -3.16 1.69
CA HIS A 116 10.29 -2.62 0.61
C HIS A 116 10.77 -3.71 -0.35
N LYS A 117 11.35 -4.80 0.17
CA LYS A 117 11.81 -5.93 -0.62
C LYS A 117 10.68 -6.58 -1.40
N GLN A 118 9.54 -6.86 -0.77
CA GLN A 118 8.40 -7.50 -1.43
C GLN A 118 7.86 -6.64 -2.58
N PHE A 119 7.82 -5.33 -2.40
CA PHE A 119 7.41 -4.41 -3.45
C PHE A 119 8.42 -4.40 -4.60
N TYR A 120 9.68 -4.03 -4.34
CA TYR A 120 10.68 -3.82 -5.39
C TYR A 120 11.12 -5.09 -6.12
N GLN A 121 11.13 -6.26 -5.48
CA GLN A 121 11.55 -7.50 -6.14
C GLN A 121 10.57 -7.96 -7.24
N HIS A 122 9.31 -7.52 -7.17
CA HIS A 122 8.25 -7.90 -8.11
C HIS A 122 7.86 -6.78 -9.07
N LEU A 123 8.36 -5.57 -8.87
CA LEU A 123 8.14 -4.46 -9.79
C LEU A 123 8.75 -4.74 -11.18
N PRO A 124 8.15 -4.22 -12.26
CA PRO A 124 8.79 -4.14 -13.57
C PRO A 124 10.18 -3.51 -13.48
N THR A 125 11.14 -3.99 -14.27
CA THR A 125 12.54 -3.50 -14.25
C THR A 125 12.63 -1.99 -14.37
N ARG A 126 11.76 -1.37 -15.18
CA ARG A 126 11.73 0.09 -15.38
C ARG A 126 11.38 0.91 -14.13
N PHE A 127 10.84 0.28 -13.09
CA PHE A 127 10.46 0.90 -11.81
C PHE A 127 11.39 0.50 -10.67
N GLN A 128 12.37 -0.38 -10.92
CA GLN A 128 13.34 -0.80 -9.89
C GLN A 128 14.51 0.17 -9.73
N TRP A 129 14.64 1.15 -10.62
CA TRP A 129 15.74 2.10 -10.65
C TRP A 129 15.22 3.52 -10.50
N PHE A 130 15.92 4.30 -9.69
CA PHE A 130 15.68 5.73 -9.53
C PHE A 130 17.00 6.48 -9.56
N ASN A 131 16.95 7.75 -9.93
CA ASN A 131 18.12 8.61 -9.90
C ASN A 131 18.22 9.27 -8.53
N ASP A 132 19.36 9.13 -7.88
CA ASP A 132 19.68 9.85 -6.66
C ASP A 132 19.64 11.36 -6.96
N PRO A 133 18.78 12.15 -6.28
CA PRO A 133 18.65 13.57 -6.56
C PRO A 133 19.88 14.39 -6.15
N GLN A 134 20.77 13.85 -5.32
CA GLN A 134 22.01 14.50 -4.89
C GLN A 134 23.19 14.14 -5.80
N THR A 135 23.32 12.88 -6.21
CA THR A 135 24.48 12.41 -6.99
C THR A 135 24.19 12.25 -8.49
N GLY A 136 22.92 12.13 -8.87
CA GLY A 136 22.49 11.80 -10.23
C GLY A 136 22.74 10.33 -10.61
N GLU A 137 23.28 9.53 -9.70
CA GLU A 137 23.56 8.11 -9.95
C GLU A 137 22.26 7.30 -9.96
N SER A 138 22.19 6.30 -10.84
CA SER A 138 21.07 5.36 -10.85
C SER A 138 21.26 4.33 -9.75
N VAL A 139 20.37 4.36 -8.76
CA VAL A 139 20.32 3.42 -7.64
C VAL A 139 19.21 2.41 -7.87
N LYS A 140 19.48 1.14 -7.59
CA LYS A 140 18.47 0.09 -7.58
C LYS A 140 17.79 0.05 -6.22
N GLY A 141 16.46 -0.06 -6.16
CA GLY A 141 15.69 -0.13 -4.92
C GLY A 141 15.82 -1.45 -4.15
N MET A 142 17.03 -2.03 -4.04
CA MET A 142 17.34 -3.24 -3.27
C MET A 142 18.32 -2.96 -2.15
#